data_AF-A0A0S4X1A1-F1
#
_entry.id   AF-A0A0S4X1A1-F1
#
_cell.length_a   1.000
_cell.length_b   1.000
_cell.length_c   1.000
_cell.angle_alpha   90.00
_cell.angle_beta   90.00
_cell.angle_gamma   90.00
#
_symmetry.space_group_name_H-M   'P 1'
#
loop_
_entity.id
_entity.type
_entity.pdbx_description
1 polymer ?
#
loop_
_entity_poly.entity_id
_entity_poly.type
_entity_poly.pdbx_seq_one_letter_code
_entity_poly.pdbx_strand_id
1 'polypeptide(L)'
;MPAEAMMVAVVAPIGAALADSSCIQPAGRRRRAVAASGRARGFTLVEMVIVISIVAILVMFAAPSFQSTIQSARTTTEVNSLVNDLQFARSEAIKRGQPVSLCVSSDGATCLGSNKWQAGWIVFNDVNGSGAIDSSTDVVLRRRATFAGSDTFVASPTTTVLTYNREGFATGLTNGTVTLVLHTAPVNQQATRCVAINVVGRQVVQSAGTGSCA
;
A
#
# COMPACT_ATOMS: atom_id res chain seq x y z
N MET A 1 26.18 21.61 -2.13
CA MET A 1 25.83 22.30 -3.39
C MET A 1 24.45 21.79 -3.82
N PRO A 2 23.37 22.56 -3.63
CA PRO A 2 22.03 22.14 -4.02
C PRO A 2 21.67 22.68 -5.41
N ALA A 3 20.96 21.90 -6.21
CA ALA A 3 20.22 22.40 -7.37
C ALA A 3 19.03 21.48 -7.63
N GLU A 4 17.87 21.89 -7.11
CA GLU A 4 16.55 21.51 -7.63
C GLU A 4 16.31 22.25 -8.95
N ALA A 5 15.72 21.59 -9.95
CA ALA A 5 14.87 22.25 -10.96
C ALA A 5 14.03 21.24 -11.75
N MET A 6 12.78 21.15 -11.32
CA MET A 6 11.56 20.76 -12.02
C MET A 6 11.46 21.34 -13.45
N MET A 7 11.17 20.50 -14.45
CA MET A 7 10.56 20.99 -15.69
C MET A 7 9.47 20.02 -16.17
N VAL A 8 8.23 20.49 -16.04
CA VAL A 8 6.99 19.89 -16.52
C VAL A 8 6.87 20.21 -18.01
N ALA A 9 6.80 19.17 -18.86
CA ALA A 9 6.53 19.33 -20.28
C ALA A 9 5.02 19.52 -20.51
N VAL A 10 4.63 20.73 -20.91
CA VAL A 10 3.29 21.06 -21.40
C VAL A 10 3.21 20.70 -22.88
N VAL A 11 2.28 19.81 -23.24
CA VAL A 11 1.94 19.47 -24.62
C VAL A 11 0.97 20.53 -25.17
N ALA A 12 1.33 21.17 -26.27
CA ALA A 12 0.48 22.09 -27.03
C ALA A 12 -0.32 21.34 -28.12
N PRO A 13 -1.55 21.75 -28.46
CA PRO A 13 -2.19 21.29 -29.68
C PRO A 13 -1.98 22.25 -30.87
N ILE A 14 -1.64 21.64 -32.00
CA ILE A 14 -1.58 22.19 -33.35
C ILE A 14 -2.98 22.09 -33.97
N GLY A 15 -3.48 23.17 -34.58
CA GLY A 15 -4.76 23.12 -35.29
C GLY A 15 -5.15 24.45 -35.92
N ALA A 16 -4.48 24.80 -37.03
CA ALA A 16 -4.89 25.87 -37.93
C ALA A 16 -5.97 25.36 -38.90
N ALA A 17 -7.03 26.14 -39.10
CA ALA A 17 -7.87 26.08 -40.29
C ALA A 17 -8.47 27.48 -40.55
N LEU A 18 -7.99 28.10 -41.63
CA LEU A 18 -8.50 29.32 -42.24
C LEU A 18 -9.32 28.93 -43.47
N ALA A 19 -10.53 29.47 -43.59
CA ALA A 19 -11.35 29.67 -44.79
C ALA A 19 -12.75 30.11 -44.31
N ASP A 20 -13.50 31.02 -44.93
CA ASP A 20 -13.28 31.98 -46.01
C ASP A 20 -14.42 33.02 -45.89
N SER A 21 -14.24 34.16 -46.52
CA SER A 21 -15.14 35.29 -46.57
C SER A 21 -16.45 34.98 -47.32
N SER A 22 -17.56 35.60 -46.89
CA SER A 22 -18.48 36.41 -47.72
C SER A 22 -19.95 36.28 -47.30
N CYS A 23 -20.45 37.38 -46.70
CA CYS A 23 -21.76 38.00 -46.81
C CYS A 23 -23.00 37.18 -47.22
N ILE A 24 -24.04 37.22 -46.38
CA ILE A 24 -25.32 37.94 -46.63
C ILE A 24 -26.14 37.86 -45.32
N GLN A 25 -26.37 38.99 -44.65
CA GLN A 25 -27.28 39.08 -43.52
C GLN A 25 -28.62 39.68 -43.99
N PRO A 26 -29.77 38.99 -43.84
CA PRO A 26 -31.05 39.62 -44.02
C PRO A 26 -31.39 40.50 -42.81
N ALA A 27 -31.82 41.72 -43.10
CA ALA A 27 -32.42 42.62 -42.14
C ALA A 27 -33.73 42.05 -41.58
N GLY A 28 -33.90 42.17 -40.27
CA GLY A 28 -35.23 42.38 -39.66
C GLY A 28 -36.07 41.15 -39.38
N ARG A 29 -35.90 40.57 -38.17
CA ARG A 29 -37.05 40.29 -37.30
C ARG A 29 -36.60 40.27 -35.85
N ARG A 30 -36.86 41.36 -35.11
CA ARG A 30 -36.82 41.35 -33.64
C ARG A 30 -37.88 40.39 -33.12
N ARG A 31 -37.56 39.10 -33.04
CA ARG A 31 -38.32 38.17 -32.21
C ARG A 31 -38.06 38.59 -30.78
N ARG A 32 -39.06 39.22 -30.15
CA ARG A 32 -39.09 39.40 -28.70
C ARG A 32 -38.91 38.01 -28.09
N ALA A 33 -37.73 37.74 -27.57
CA ALA A 33 -37.56 36.65 -26.63
C ALA A 33 -38.42 37.02 -25.42
N VAL A 34 -39.59 36.39 -25.30
CA VAL A 34 -40.28 36.34 -24.03
C VAL A 34 -39.34 35.56 -23.13
N ALA A 35 -38.56 36.27 -22.33
CA ALA A 35 -37.86 35.68 -21.21
C ALA A 35 -38.94 35.09 -20.30
N ALA A 36 -39.21 33.80 -20.48
CA ALA A 36 -39.90 33.04 -19.46
C ALA A 36 -38.96 33.00 -18.26
N SER A 37 -39.11 33.98 -17.36
CA SER A 37 -38.53 33.89 -16.04
C SER A 37 -39.26 32.75 -15.34
N GLY A 38 -38.76 31.52 -15.53
CA GLY A 38 -39.10 30.43 -14.67
C GLY A 38 -38.81 30.90 -13.26
N ARG A 39 -39.87 31.09 -12.45
CA ARG A 39 -39.75 31.41 -11.03
C ARG A 39 -38.86 30.30 -10.46
N ALA A 40 -37.62 30.62 -10.07
CA ALA A 40 -36.76 29.65 -9.42
C ALA A 40 -37.48 29.17 -8.15
N ARG A 41 -37.99 27.94 -8.19
CA ARG A 41 -38.63 27.32 -7.03
C ARG A 41 -37.49 26.94 -6.09
N GLY A 42 -37.34 27.69 -5.00
CA GLY A 42 -36.42 27.36 -3.92
C GLY A 42 -36.96 26.20 -3.08
N PHE A 43 -36.07 25.43 -2.47
CA PHE A 43 -36.41 24.39 -1.50
C PHE A 43 -36.97 25.03 -0.23
N THR A 44 -37.96 24.37 0.39
CA THR A 44 -38.49 24.85 1.67
C THR A 44 -37.54 24.52 2.82
N LEU A 45 -37.62 25.26 3.93
CA LEU A 45 -36.83 24.96 5.13
C LEU A 45 -37.12 23.54 5.65
N VAL A 46 -38.39 23.13 5.62
CA VAL A 46 -38.82 21.79 6.04
C VAL A 46 -38.22 20.70 5.14
N GLU A 47 -38.14 20.94 3.84
CA GLU A 47 -37.57 19.98 2.88
C GLU A 47 -36.07 19.78 3.12
N MET A 48 -35.33 20.85 3.40
CA MET A 48 -33.91 20.73 3.75
C MET A 48 -33.72 19.96 5.07
N VAL A 49 -34.56 20.18 6.08
CA VAL A 49 -34.51 19.42 7.35
C VAL A 49 -34.74 17.92 7.11
N ILE A 50 -35.70 17.57 6.25
CA ILE A 50 -35.96 16.17 5.89
C ILE A 50 -34.75 15.58 5.14
N VAL A 51 -34.19 16.28 4.15
CA VAL A 51 -33.04 15.79 3.40
C VAL A 51 -31.82 15.55 4.29
N ILE A 52 -31.44 16.52 5.15
CA ILE A 52 -30.31 16.34 6.06
C ILE A 52 -30.57 15.21 7.07
N SER A 53 -31.83 15.01 7.49
CA SER A 53 -32.17 13.92 8.41
C SER A 53 -31.98 12.55 7.77
N ILE A 54 -32.37 12.38 6.50
CA ILE A 54 -32.15 11.14 5.74
C ILE A 54 -30.65 10.92 5.52
N VAL A 55 -29.91 11.95 5.11
CA VAL A 55 -28.45 11.87 4.93
C VAL A 55 -27.75 11.48 6.23
N ALA A 56 -28.15 12.03 7.37
CA ALA A 56 -27.58 11.69 8.67
C ALA A 56 -27.78 10.21 9.01
N ILE A 57 -28.97 9.67 8.77
CA ILE A 57 -29.27 8.23 8.99
C ILE A 57 -28.38 7.37 8.08
N LEU A 58 -28.23 7.73 6.80
CA LEU A 58 -27.40 6.98 5.86
C LEU A 58 -25.92 6.98 6.26
N VAL A 59 -25.38 8.11 6.71
CA VAL A 59 -23.98 8.24 7.14
C VAL A 59 -23.68 7.36 8.35
N MET A 60 -24.62 7.20 9.29
CA MET A 60 -24.43 6.33 10.47
C MET A 60 -24.14 4.87 10.09
N PHE A 61 -24.77 4.36 9.03
CA PHE A 61 -24.52 3.00 8.54
C PHE A 61 -23.30 2.91 7.63
N ALA A 62 -23.06 3.94 6.81
CA ALA A 62 -21.97 3.94 5.84
C ALA A 62 -20.59 4.10 6.49
N ALA A 63 -20.46 4.97 7.50
CA ALA A 63 -19.19 5.28 8.14
C ALA A 63 -18.41 4.05 8.69
N PRO A 64 -19.00 3.14 9.49
CA PRO A 64 -18.26 1.97 10.00
C PRO A 64 -17.86 0.99 8.89
N SER A 65 -18.67 0.84 7.84
CA SER A 65 -18.35 -0.02 6.70
C SER A 65 -17.11 0.46 5.96
N PHE A 66 -17.03 1.76 5.67
CA PHE A 66 -15.86 2.35 5.01
C PHE A 66 -14.57 2.20 5.83
N GLN A 67 -14.65 2.34 7.16
CA GLN A 67 -13.49 2.13 8.03
C GLN A 67 -12.93 0.70 7.91
N SER A 68 -13.79 -0.33 7.89
CA SER A 68 -13.38 -1.72 7.73
C SER A 68 -12.74 -1.98 6.35
N THR A 69 -13.29 -1.38 5.29
CA THR A 69 -12.71 -1.48 3.94
C THR A 69 -11.33 -0.83 3.86
N ILE A 70 -11.16 0.36 4.44
CA ILE A 70 -9.87 1.07 4.46
C ILE A 70 -8.83 0.26 5.24
N GLN A 71 -9.20 -0.27 6.40
CA GLN A 71 -8.34 -1.15 7.20
C GLN A 71 -7.89 -2.37 6.40
N SER A 72 -8.82 -3.04 5.72
CA SER A 72 -8.52 -4.23 4.90
C SER A 72 -7.61 -3.91 3.71
N ALA A 73 -7.77 -2.74 3.09
CA ALA A 73 -6.90 -2.30 2.00
C ALA A 73 -5.47 -2.01 2.48
N ARG A 74 -5.34 -1.39 3.66
CA ARG A 74 -4.05 -1.14 4.32
C ARG A 74 -3.34 -2.44 4.65
N THR A 75 -4.01 -3.37 5.35
CA THR A 75 -3.38 -4.64 5.73
C THR A 75 -2.98 -5.48 4.53
N THR A 76 -3.78 -5.47 3.47
CA THR A 76 -3.44 -6.14 2.21
C THR A 76 -2.17 -5.55 1.59
N THR A 77 -2.00 -4.23 1.62
CA THR A 77 -0.81 -3.55 1.09
C THR A 77 0.44 -3.89 1.90
N GLU A 78 0.34 -3.90 3.22
CA GLU A 78 1.44 -4.22 4.14
C GLU A 78 1.88 -5.68 3.99
N VAL A 79 0.93 -6.62 3.97
CA VAL A 79 1.20 -8.05 3.73
C VAL A 79 1.83 -8.28 2.37
N ASN A 80 1.26 -7.70 1.31
CA ASN A 80 1.78 -7.87 -0.04
C ASN A 80 3.20 -7.30 -0.16
N SER A 81 3.52 -6.22 0.53
CA SER A 81 4.86 -5.65 0.56
C SER A 81 5.88 -6.65 1.12
N LEU A 82 5.55 -7.32 2.23
CA LEU A 82 6.40 -8.36 2.80
C LEU A 82 6.50 -9.58 1.86
N VAL A 83 5.38 -10.09 1.35
CA VAL A 83 5.38 -11.26 0.45
C VAL A 83 6.24 -11.00 -0.79
N ASN A 84 6.12 -9.82 -1.39
CA ASN A 84 6.92 -9.40 -2.54
C ASN A 84 8.42 -9.36 -2.22
N ASP A 85 8.79 -8.93 -1.01
CA ASP A 85 10.20 -8.87 -0.60
C ASP A 85 10.76 -10.24 -0.19
N LEU A 86 9.94 -11.11 0.39
CA LEU A 86 10.31 -12.51 0.65
C LEU A 86 10.55 -13.27 -0.65
N GLN A 87 9.68 -13.10 -1.65
CA GLN A 87 9.87 -13.67 -2.98
C GLN A 87 11.10 -13.09 -3.68
N PHE A 88 11.31 -11.78 -3.56
CA PHE A 88 12.52 -11.14 -4.08
C PHE A 88 13.78 -11.69 -3.43
N ALA A 89 13.83 -11.77 -2.09
CA ALA A 89 14.99 -12.30 -1.37
C ALA A 89 15.29 -13.74 -1.76
N ARG A 90 14.25 -14.59 -1.82
CA ARG A 90 14.39 -15.99 -2.26
C ARG A 90 14.95 -16.08 -3.68
N SER A 91 14.38 -15.32 -4.61
CA SER A 91 14.84 -15.34 -6.00
C SER A 91 16.24 -14.75 -6.16
N GLU A 92 16.62 -13.79 -5.34
CA GLU A 92 17.97 -13.24 -5.33
C GLU A 92 19.00 -14.22 -4.77
N ALA A 93 18.65 -14.96 -3.72
CA ALA A 93 19.53 -15.99 -3.17
C ALA A 93 19.87 -17.07 -4.22
N ILE A 94 18.84 -17.48 -4.98
CA ILE A 94 19.00 -18.44 -6.09
C ILE A 94 19.84 -17.83 -7.22
N LYS A 95 19.53 -16.60 -7.66
CA LYS A 95 20.24 -15.94 -8.78
C LYS A 95 21.72 -15.69 -8.48
N ARG A 96 22.04 -15.31 -7.24
CA ARG A 96 23.42 -15.02 -6.82
C ARG A 96 24.18 -16.26 -6.36
N GLY A 97 23.49 -17.35 -6.06
CA GLY A 97 24.11 -18.53 -5.45
C GLY A 97 24.61 -18.31 -4.02
N GLN A 98 24.09 -17.28 -3.33
CA GLN A 98 24.54 -16.83 -2.00
C GLN A 98 23.34 -16.62 -1.08
N PRO A 99 23.50 -16.71 0.25
CA PRO A 99 22.42 -16.42 1.18
C PRO A 99 21.94 -14.96 1.05
N VAL A 100 20.63 -14.77 1.18
CA VAL A 100 20.00 -13.44 1.22
C VAL A 100 19.07 -13.39 2.42
N SER A 101 19.22 -12.35 3.23
CA SER A 101 18.54 -12.22 4.50
C SER A 101 17.63 -11.00 4.51
N LEU A 102 16.53 -11.14 5.25
CA LEU A 102 15.65 -10.05 5.63
C LEU A 102 15.70 -9.89 7.14
N CYS A 103 15.89 -8.67 7.62
CA CYS A 103 15.83 -8.38 9.05
C CYS A 103 15.04 -7.10 9.31
N VAL A 104 14.43 -7.01 10.49
CA VAL A 104 13.75 -5.79 10.93
C VAL A 104 14.75 -4.65 11.03
N SER A 105 14.42 -3.49 10.48
CA SER A 105 15.30 -2.32 10.43
C SER A 105 14.47 -1.06 10.38
N SER A 106 14.83 -0.07 11.20
CA SER A 106 14.17 1.25 11.26
C SER A 106 14.97 2.35 10.57
N ASP A 107 16.29 2.16 10.38
CA ASP A 107 17.21 3.08 9.71
C ASP A 107 17.49 2.68 8.24
N GLY A 108 17.03 1.49 7.84
CA GLY A 108 17.29 0.90 6.53
C GLY A 108 18.73 0.42 6.35
N ALA A 109 19.58 0.46 7.38
CA ALA A 109 21.00 0.16 7.30
C ALA A 109 21.44 -0.95 8.25
N THR A 110 20.79 -1.11 9.39
CA THR A 110 21.16 -2.08 10.42
C THR A 110 19.98 -2.97 10.81
N CYS A 111 20.28 -4.19 11.25
CA CYS A 111 19.28 -5.10 11.80
C CYS A 111 19.00 -4.73 13.27
N LEU A 112 17.73 -4.48 13.59
CA LEU A 112 17.27 -4.04 14.91
C LEU A 112 17.25 -5.18 15.95
N GLY A 113 17.29 -6.45 15.52
CA GLY A 113 17.15 -7.60 16.41
C GLY A 113 15.75 -7.73 17.04
N SER A 114 14.73 -7.15 16.40
CA SER A 114 13.33 -7.19 16.85
C SER A 114 12.51 -8.16 16.02
N ASN A 115 11.44 -8.73 16.59
CA ASN A 115 10.42 -9.48 15.85
C ASN A 115 9.20 -8.62 15.47
N LYS A 116 9.31 -7.30 15.62
CA LYS A 116 8.28 -6.30 15.30
C LYS A 116 8.54 -5.71 13.91
N TRP A 117 8.08 -6.40 12.89
CA TRP A 117 8.32 -6.08 11.48
C TRP A 117 7.60 -4.81 11.01
N GLN A 118 6.66 -4.27 11.78
CA GLN A 118 6.06 -2.96 11.48
C GLN A 118 7.05 -1.80 11.53
N ALA A 119 8.22 -1.98 12.17
CA ALA A 119 9.28 -0.98 12.20
C ALA A 119 9.97 -0.78 10.83
N GLY A 120 9.66 -1.64 9.85
CA GLY A 120 10.36 -1.71 8.58
C GLY A 120 11.35 -2.87 8.54
N TRP A 121 11.88 -3.14 7.36
CA TRP A 121 12.87 -4.19 7.15
C TRP A 121 13.77 -3.88 5.97
N ILE A 122 14.89 -4.56 5.92
CA ILE A 122 15.82 -4.54 4.79
C ILE A 122 16.01 -5.93 4.24
N VAL A 123 16.36 -5.99 2.96
CA VAL A 123 16.83 -7.21 2.28
C VAL A 123 18.26 -6.97 1.87
N PHE A 124 19.17 -7.89 2.19
CA PHE A 124 20.60 -7.77 1.87
C PHE A 124 21.19 -9.13 1.49
N ASN A 125 22.24 -9.12 0.66
CA ASN A 125 23.03 -10.33 0.47
C ASN A 125 23.84 -10.59 1.74
N ASP A 126 23.72 -11.78 2.31
CA ASP A 126 24.37 -12.20 3.54
C ASP A 126 25.50 -13.16 3.17
N VAL A 127 26.64 -12.58 2.77
CA VAL A 127 27.73 -13.35 2.14
C VAL A 127 28.30 -14.39 3.10
N ASN A 128 28.37 -14.04 4.38
CA ASN A 128 28.90 -14.90 5.44
C ASN A 128 27.82 -15.81 6.08
N GLY A 129 26.54 -15.61 5.76
CA GLY A 129 25.43 -16.41 6.27
C GLY A 129 25.12 -16.18 7.75
N SER A 130 25.50 -15.02 8.30
CA SER A 130 25.39 -14.72 9.72
C SER A 130 23.98 -14.26 10.15
N GLY A 131 23.14 -13.87 9.19
CA GLY A 131 21.85 -13.23 9.46
C GLY A 131 21.98 -11.81 10.03
N ALA A 132 23.17 -11.22 10.02
CA ALA A 132 23.44 -9.84 10.38
C ALA A 132 24.12 -9.15 9.21
N ILE A 133 23.85 -7.85 9.03
CA ILE A 133 24.47 -7.08 7.96
C ILE A 133 25.90 -6.70 8.34
N ASP A 134 26.86 -7.12 7.51
CA ASP A 134 28.24 -6.67 7.55
C ASP A 134 28.48 -5.60 6.48
N SER A 135 28.64 -4.35 6.89
CA SER A 135 28.84 -3.23 5.96
C SER A 135 30.08 -3.34 5.06
N SER A 136 31.01 -4.25 5.35
CA SER A 136 32.21 -4.49 4.55
C SER A 136 32.01 -5.51 3.43
N THR A 137 31.08 -6.45 3.57
CA THR A 137 30.84 -7.55 2.61
C THR A 137 29.44 -7.55 2.02
N ASP A 138 28.47 -6.98 2.74
CA ASP A 138 27.06 -7.07 2.43
C ASP A 138 26.53 -5.74 1.88
N VAL A 139 25.52 -5.85 1.02
CA VAL A 139 24.88 -4.73 0.34
C VAL A 139 23.38 -4.82 0.55
N VAL A 140 22.78 -3.71 0.98
CA VAL A 140 21.31 -3.59 1.07
C VAL A 140 20.72 -3.54 -0.34
N LEU A 141 19.90 -4.53 -0.66
CA LEU A 141 19.22 -4.70 -1.94
C LEU A 141 17.86 -4.01 -1.98
N ARG A 142 17.13 -4.02 -0.85
CA ARG A 142 15.83 -3.34 -0.70
C ARG A 142 15.65 -2.81 0.71
N ARG A 143 14.90 -1.71 0.81
CA ARG A 143 14.52 -1.06 2.07
C ARG A 143 13.01 -0.87 2.12
N ARG A 144 12.41 -1.16 3.26
CA ARG A 144 11.03 -0.82 3.57
C ARG A 144 10.99 0.06 4.80
N ALA A 145 10.29 1.17 4.68
CA ALA A 145 10.07 2.09 5.78
C ALA A 145 9.17 1.46 6.85
N THR A 146 9.23 2.03 8.05
CA THR A 146 8.24 1.78 9.09
C THR A 146 6.83 2.03 8.58
N PHE A 147 5.86 1.31 9.12
CA PHE A 147 4.46 1.54 8.82
C PHE A 147 4.07 2.96 9.21
N ALA A 148 3.25 3.61 8.38
CA ALA A 148 2.77 4.96 8.64
C ALA A 148 1.66 5.00 9.72
N GLY A 149 1.08 3.85 10.05
CA GLY A 149 0.03 3.69 11.07
C GLY A 149 0.53 2.99 12.34
N SER A 150 -0.41 2.66 13.22
CA SER A 150 -0.16 1.92 14.47
C SER A 150 -0.43 0.41 14.36
N ASP A 151 -0.58 -0.08 13.12
CA ASP A 151 -0.74 -1.50 12.84
C ASP A 151 0.52 -2.28 13.27
N THR A 152 0.35 -3.52 13.70
CA THR A 152 1.44 -4.32 14.30
C THR A 152 1.67 -5.56 13.47
N PHE A 153 2.93 -5.86 13.14
CA PHE A 153 3.30 -7.03 12.35
C PHE A 153 4.36 -7.84 13.08
N VAL A 154 3.95 -8.88 13.79
CA VAL A 154 4.82 -9.56 14.75
C VAL A 154 5.07 -11.01 14.33
N ALA A 155 6.34 -11.42 14.32
CA ALA A 155 6.73 -12.79 14.00
C ALA A 155 6.64 -13.71 15.22
N SER A 156 6.01 -14.88 15.03
CA SER A 156 5.86 -15.97 15.99
C SER A 156 6.23 -17.32 15.33
N PRO A 157 7.13 -18.15 15.91
CA PRO A 157 7.95 -17.83 17.08
C PRO A 157 8.85 -16.61 16.82
N THR A 158 9.41 -16.02 17.90
CA THR A 158 10.24 -14.82 17.81
C THR A 158 11.34 -14.97 16.77
N THR A 159 11.18 -14.25 15.65
CA THR A 159 12.07 -14.33 14.50
C THR A 159 12.46 -12.91 14.09
N THR A 160 13.75 -12.62 14.20
CA THR A 160 14.34 -11.29 13.96
C THR A 160 14.97 -11.18 12.58
N VAL A 161 15.32 -12.33 11.98
CA VAL A 161 15.89 -12.46 10.65
C VAL A 161 15.28 -13.67 9.93
N LEU A 162 15.06 -13.53 8.62
CA LEU A 162 14.67 -14.60 7.71
C LEU A 162 15.73 -14.72 6.62
N THR A 163 16.40 -15.87 6.54
CA THR A 163 17.46 -16.10 5.56
C THR A 163 17.02 -17.16 4.55
N TYR A 164 17.24 -16.87 3.26
CA TYR A 164 17.11 -17.84 2.18
C TYR A 164 18.49 -18.27 1.71
N ASN A 165 18.71 -19.58 1.55
CA ASN A 165 19.95 -20.11 0.98
C ASN A 165 19.90 -20.14 -0.57
N ARG A 166 20.99 -20.57 -1.21
CA ARG A 166 21.11 -20.63 -2.67
C ARG A 166 20.10 -21.56 -3.36
N GLU A 167 19.58 -22.54 -2.63
CA GLU A 167 18.53 -23.46 -3.10
C GLU A 167 17.11 -22.86 -2.92
N GLY A 168 17.00 -21.68 -2.28
CA GLY A 168 15.75 -20.99 -2.02
C GLY A 168 14.98 -21.53 -0.81
N PHE A 169 15.62 -22.32 0.05
CA PHE A 169 15.08 -22.78 1.31
C PHE A 169 15.29 -21.72 2.41
N ALA A 170 14.28 -21.57 3.26
CA ALA A 170 14.37 -20.72 4.43
C ALA A 170 15.14 -21.46 5.53
N THR A 171 16.19 -20.83 6.06
CA THR A 171 17.06 -21.40 7.10
C THR A 171 16.81 -20.71 8.44
N GLY A 172 17.20 -21.37 9.55
CA GLY A 172 17.10 -20.79 10.89
C GLY A 172 15.68 -20.67 11.46
N LEU A 173 14.67 -21.28 10.83
CA LEU A 173 13.29 -21.25 11.33
C LEU A 173 13.13 -22.20 12.53
N THR A 174 12.87 -21.63 13.71
CA THR A 174 12.51 -22.39 14.91
C THR A 174 11.23 -23.20 14.65
N ASN A 175 11.28 -24.54 14.81
CA ASN A 175 10.20 -25.47 14.47
C ASN A 175 9.86 -25.58 12.96
N GLY A 176 10.73 -25.10 12.08
CA GLY A 176 10.58 -25.23 10.62
C GLY A 176 9.48 -24.37 10.00
N THR A 177 8.84 -23.49 10.78
CA THR A 177 7.84 -22.54 10.32
C THR A 177 7.90 -21.25 11.13
N VAL A 178 7.51 -20.15 10.50
CA VAL A 178 7.31 -18.85 11.14
C VAL A 178 6.04 -18.24 10.60
N THR A 179 5.26 -17.63 11.48
CA THR A 179 4.05 -16.88 11.12
C THR A 179 4.21 -15.44 11.55
N LEU A 180 4.11 -14.52 10.60
CA LEU A 180 4.03 -13.10 10.90
C LEU A 180 2.55 -12.72 10.95
N VAL A 181 2.10 -12.16 12.06
CA VAL A 181 0.71 -11.79 12.31
C VAL A 181 0.56 -10.28 12.25
N LEU A 182 -0.30 -9.81 11.35
CA LEU A 182 -0.63 -8.40 11.18
C LEU A 182 -1.98 -8.08 11.83
N HIS A 183 -1.97 -7.21 12.83
CA HIS A 183 -3.18 -6.63 13.43
C HIS A 183 -3.32 -5.15 13.09
N THR A 184 -4.53 -4.72 12.78
CA THR A 184 -4.84 -3.29 12.67
C THR A 184 -4.92 -2.61 14.02
N ALA A 185 -4.82 -1.28 14.04
CA ALA A 185 -5.09 -0.45 15.20
C ALA A 185 -6.22 0.56 14.90
N PRO A 186 -7.40 0.46 15.54
CA PRO A 186 -7.81 -0.60 16.47
C PRO A 186 -7.96 -1.96 15.78
N VAL A 187 -7.89 -3.03 16.58
CA VAL A 187 -7.93 -4.41 16.08
C VAL A 187 -9.27 -4.71 15.41
N ASN A 188 -9.22 -5.13 14.15
CA ASN A 188 -10.34 -5.63 13.39
C ASN A 188 -9.99 -7.03 12.88
N GLN A 189 -10.65 -8.04 13.43
CA GLN A 189 -10.36 -9.44 13.09
C GLN A 189 -10.64 -9.78 11.62
N GLN A 190 -11.52 -9.05 10.95
CA GLN A 190 -11.78 -9.24 9.52
C GLN A 190 -10.64 -8.71 8.64
N ALA A 191 -9.89 -7.72 9.15
CA ALA A 191 -8.74 -7.12 8.47
C ALA A 191 -7.41 -7.78 8.87
N THR A 192 -7.36 -8.52 9.97
CA THR A 192 -6.18 -9.30 10.42
C THR A 192 -5.73 -10.29 9.34
N ARG A 193 -4.42 -10.34 9.09
CA ARG A 193 -3.79 -11.22 8.10
C ARG A 193 -2.53 -11.83 8.68
N CYS A 194 -2.18 -13.02 8.22
CA CYS A 194 -0.91 -13.64 8.58
C CYS A 194 -0.14 -14.10 7.35
N VAL A 195 1.18 -14.14 7.47
CA VAL A 195 2.07 -14.73 6.46
C VAL A 195 2.84 -15.86 7.12
N ALA A 196 2.52 -17.10 6.73
CA ALA A 196 3.23 -18.28 7.18
C ALA A 196 4.32 -18.66 6.17
N ILE A 197 5.55 -18.87 6.64
CA ILE A 197 6.69 -19.32 5.84
C ILE A 197 7.24 -20.62 6.45
N ASN A 198 7.49 -21.63 5.62
CA ASN A 198 8.14 -22.87 6.03
C ASN A 198 9.58 -23.00 5.51
N VAL A 199 10.28 -24.07 5.91
CA VAL A 199 11.68 -24.33 5.49
C VAL A 199 11.88 -24.43 3.98
N VAL A 200 10.88 -24.85 3.21
CA VAL A 200 11.01 -24.90 1.74
C VAL A 200 10.79 -23.52 1.08
N GLY A 201 10.66 -22.48 1.90
CA GLY A 201 10.48 -21.10 1.48
C GLY A 201 9.10 -20.78 0.91
N ARG A 202 8.11 -21.66 1.10
CA ARG A 202 6.72 -21.40 0.67
C ARG A 202 6.11 -20.38 1.61
N GLN A 203 5.65 -19.25 1.06
CA GLN A 203 4.85 -18.28 1.80
C GLN A 203 3.36 -18.50 1.53
N VAL A 204 2.53 -18.42 2.56
CA VAL A 204 1.07 -18.47 2.44
C VAL A 204 0.46 -17.33 3.24
N VAL A 205 -0.36 -16.53 2.57
CA VAL A 205 -1.18 -15.51 3.26
C VAL A 205 -2.45 -16.17 3.79
N GLN A 206 -2.77 -15.94 5.05
CA GLN A 206 -3.91 -16.50 5.76
C GLN A 206 -4.79 -15.38 6.32
N SER A 207 -6.10 -15.63 6.36
CA SER A 207 -7.06 -14.78 7.08
C SER A 207 -7.10 -15.16 8.56
N ALA A 208 -7.60 -14.26 9.41
CA ALA A 208 -7.79 -14.55 10.82
C ALA A 208 -8.62 -15.83 11.07
N GLY A 209 -8.25 -16.58 12.10
CA GLY A 209 -8.88 -17.86 12.49
C GLY A 209 -8.55 -19.04 11.59
N THR A 210 -7.62 -18.92 10.62
CA THR A 210 -7.27 -20.00 9.69
C THR A 210 -5.80 -20.43 9.84
N GLY A 211 -5.57 -21.74 9.90
CA GLY A 211 -4.22 -22.30 9.92
C GLY A 211 -3.40 -21.83 11.13
N SER A 212 -2.26 -21.19 10.86
CA SER A 212 -1.36 -20.64 11.90
C SER A 212 -1.75 -19.22 12.32
N CYS A 213 -2.81 -18.66 11.71
CA CYS A 213 -3.37 -17.34 11.98
C CYS A 213 -4.53 -17.42 12.99
N ALA A 214 -4.37 -18.19 14.06
CA ALA A 214 -5.39 -18.42 15.08
C ALA A 214 -5.33 -17.39 16.22
#